data_AF-A0A1I4I7E8-F1
#
_entry.id   AF-A0A1I4I7E8-F1
#
_cell.length_a   1.000
_cell.length_b   1.000
_cell.length_c   1.000
_cell.angle_alpha   90.00
_cell.angle_beta   90.00
_cell.angle_gamma   90.00
#
_symmetry.space_group_name_H-M   'P 1'
#
loop_
_entity.id
_entity.type
_entity.pdbx_description
1 polymer ?
#
loop_
_entity_poly.entity_id
_entity_poly.type
_entity_poly.pdbx_seq_one_letter_code
_entity_poly.pdbx_strand_id
1 'polypeptide(L)'
;MNNKSIANQVLLLVFLLFLLSAWLRHCYKDILAVEMLFSVMEAALVGGIADWFAITALFKKPLGFPWHTALIPRHREKVIRSIRNIIDQDLLTIQSIKKRVESTCFVTLLIGFVDNERGREFIRKSLERFCRDMINKLDIRDLVNHMDSFIRKEIKNIDLISQMDNVVRWLLENDRTRVLTMYIVEELIIQLDKNEAKGNIYQYLEEMTQAKNRSPLERAVIWLGEQTNSVSLSDATDAFYAEILAILQEIKNPDHIIHNKIHEFLTAIAEASEKNYTWLEQVENWKMALATDLELGDAVIPITEYFLKTTNPQFSSQLMDWIYIQLDHYWMFFKGNIELQEWLEVRIKQMIDELIEKEHYIIGEIVQSVLGEFNNDKLNRFVEDKAGNDLQWIRINGSIVGGIVGLLMFFFLHYVYDPYVVPIIQSWF
;
A
#
# COMPACT_ATOMS: atom_id res chain seq x y z
N MET A 1 34.44 -2.60 -29.54
CA MET A 1 34.93 -2.90 -30.90
C MET A 1 34.00 -3.92 -31.52
N ASN A 2 33.62 -3.78 -32.79
CA ASN A 2 32.70 -4.71 -33.43
C ASN A 2 33.44 -5.99 -33.82
N ASN A 3 33.41 -7.03 -32.97
CA ASN A 3 34.14 -8.28 -33.18
C ASN A 3 33.76 -8.97 -34.51
N LYS A 4 32.57 -8.69 -35.05
CA LYS A 4 32.14 -9.15 -36.38
C LYS A 4 33.00 -8.56 -37.50
N SER A 5 33.40 -7.30 -37.37
CA SER A 5 34.32 -6.64 -38.31
C SER A 5 35.71 -7.28 -38.26
N ILE A 6 36.19 -7.59 -37.05
CA ILE A 6 37.50 -8.22 -36.84
C ILE A 6 37.51 -9.63 -37.45
N ALA A 7 36.50 -10.45 -37.15
CA ALA A 7 36.41 -11.80 -37.73
C ALA A 7 36.30 -11.78 -39.26
N ASN A 8 35.60 -10.80 -39.84
CA ASN A 8 35.58 -10.60 -41.29
C ASN A 8 36.96 -10.22 -41.85
N GLN A 9 37.69 -9.32 -41.17
CA GLN A 9 39.04 -8.92 -41.57
C GLN A 9 40.04 -10.07 -41.47
N VAL A 10 39.97 -10.89 -40.42
CA VAL A 10 40.81 -12.08 -40.26
C VAL A 10 40.53 -13.07 -41.40
N LEU A 11 39.26 -13.36 -41.70
CA LEU A 11 38.93 -14.26 -42.81
C LEU A 11 39.43 -13.72 -44.15
N LEU A 12 39.29 -12.41 -44.39
CA LEU A 12 39.81 -11.76 -45.60
C LEU A 12 41.33 -11.86 -45.67
N LEU A 13 42.03 -11.63 -44.56
CA LEU A 13 43.49 -11.76 -44.49
C LEU A 13 43.93 -13.19 -44.82
N VAL A 14 43.30 -14.21 -44.20
CA VAL A 14 43.59 -15.63 -44.46
C VAL A 14 43.33 -15.97 -45.93
N PHE A 15 42.24 -15.46 -46.52
CA PHE A 15 41.95 -15.64 -47.93
C PHE A 15 43.04 -15.04 -48.84
N LEU A 16 43.51 -13.82 -48.54
CA LEU A 16 44.60 -13.18 -49.29
C LEU A 16 45.93 -13.94 -49.14
N LEU A 17 46.24 -14.42 -47.93
CA LEU A 17 47.44 -15.22 -47.67
C LEU A 17 47.37 -16.58 -48.38
N PHE A 18 46.19 -17.19 -48.48
CA PHE A 18 45.97 -18.39 -49.29
C PHE A 18 46.19 -18.14 -50.78
N LEU A 19 45.68 -17.04 -51.33
CA LEU A 19 45.94 -16.68 -52.73
C LEU A 19 47.43 -16.45 -52.99
N LEU A 20 48.12 -15.78 -52.06
CA LEU A 20 49.56 -15.57 -52.14
C LEU A 20 50.33 -16.89 -52.07
N SER A 21 49.98 -17.79 -51.15
CA SER A 21 50.64 -19.10 -51.04
C SER A 21 50.37 -19.98 -52.26
N ALA A 22 49.17 -19.92 -52.85
CA ALA A 22 48.82 -20.60 -54.09
C ALA A 22 49.64 -20.09 -55.28
N TRP A 23 49.82 -18.77 -55.38
CA TRP A 23 50.66 -18.15 -56.41
C TRP A 23 52.14 -18.52 -56.24
N LEU A 24 52.66 -18.47 -55.01
CA LEU A 24 54.03 -18.89 -54.72
C LEU A 24 54.24 -20.37 -55.04
N ARG A 25 53.29 -21.25 -54.74
CA ARG A 25 53.33 -22.68 -55.11
C ARG A 25 53.38 -22.88 -56.63
N HIS A 26 52.70 -22.02 -57.39
CA HIS A 26 52.75 -22.07 -58.85
C HIS A 26 54.13 -21.67 -59.40
N CYS A 27 54.75 -20.63 -58.84
CA CYS A 27 56.05 -20.11 -59.26
C CYS A 27 57.24 -20.96 -58.78
N TYR A 28 57.14 -21.55 -57.58
CA TYR A 28 58.24 -22.25 -56.88
C TYR A 28 57.79 -23.63 -56.39
N LYS A 29 57.69 -24.59 -57.31
CA LYS A 29 57.13 -25.93 -57.04
C LYS A 29 58.00 -26.82 -56.13
N ASP A 30 59.31 -26.61 -56.12
CA ASP A 30 60.25 -27.53 -55.46
C ASP A 30 60.62 -27.13 -54.01
N ILE A 31 60.03 -26.05 -53.48
CA ILE A 31 60.36 -25.56 -52.13
C ILE A 31 59.35 -26.10 -51.11
N LEU A 32 59.81 -27.01 -50.25
CA LEU A 32 59.01 -27.62 -49.16
C LEU A 32 58.26 -26.58 -48.30
N ALA A 33 58.92 -25.47 -47.97
CA ALA A 33 58.33 -24.41 -47.14
C ALA A 33 57.11 -23.74 -47.81
N VAL A 34 57.10 -23.66 -49.14
CA VAL A 34 55.98 -23.08 -49.91
C VAL A 34 54.79 -24.04 -49.91
N GLU A 35 55.04 -25.35 -50.01
CA GLU A 35 53.99 -26.37 -49.94
C GLU A 35 53.38 -26.49 -48.54
N MET A 36 54.22 -26.40 -47.50
CA MET A 36 53.78 -26.30 -46.12
C MET A 36 52.89 -25.06 -45.93
N LEU A 37 53.36 -23.88 -46.35
CA LEU A 37 52.59 -22.64 -46.22
C LEU A 37 51.25 -22.72 -46.95
N PHE A 38 51.21 -23.31 -48.15
CA PHE A 38 49.98 -23.54 -48.89
C PHE A 38 49.00 -24.42 -48.11
N SER A 39 49.46 -25.57 -47.61
CA SER A 39 48.63 -26.52 -46.84
C SER A 39 48.06 -25.90 -45.56
N VAL A 40 48.87 -25.09 -44.87
CA VAL A 40 48.44 -24.35 -43.67
C VAL A 40 47.40 -23.29 -44.02
N MET A 41 47.63 -22.48 -45.06
CA MET A 41 46.68 -21.42 -45.45
C MET A 41 45.38 -21.98 -46.04
N GLU A 42 45.44 -23.09 -46.78
CA GLU A 42 44.26 -23.79 -47.31
C GLU A 42 43.37 -24.29 -46.16
N ALA A 43 43.97 -25.01 -45.21
CA ALA A 43 43.23 -25.54 -44.07
C ALA A 43 42.71 -24.43 -43.14
N ALA A 44 43.48 -23.35 -42.95
CA ALA A 44 43.03 -22.16 -42.22
C ALA A 44 41.82 -21.49 -42.90
N LEU A 45 41.85 -21.35 -44.23
CA LEU A 45 40.75 -20.76 -44.99
C LEU A 45 39.49 -21.63 -44.89
N VAL A 46 39.63 -22.96 -45.08
CA VAL A 46 38.50 -23.90 -44.97
C VAL A 46 37.90 -23.86 -43.57
N GLY A 47 38.72 -23.86 -42.52
CA GLY A 47 38.24 -23.75 -41.13
C GLY A 47 37.49 -22.44 -40.87
N GLY A 48 38.03 -21.31 -41.33
CA GLY A 48 37.38 -20.01 -41.19
C GLY A 48 36.05 -19.87 -41.95
N ILE A 49 35.96 -20.46 -43.15
CA ILE A 49 34.72 -20.49 -43.95
C ILE A 49 33.69 -21.42 -43.32
N ALA A 50 34.09 -22.60 -42.83
CA ALA A 50 33.19 -23.57 -42.21
C ALA A 50 32.50 -22.98 -40.97
N ASP A 51 33.28 -22.35 -40.08
CA ASP A 51 32.72 -21.72 -38.88
C ASP A 51 31.88 -20.49 -39.22
N TRP A 52 32.28 -19.70 -40.23
CA TRP A 52 31.44 -18.60 -40.74
C TRP A 52 30.09 -19.11 -41.24
N PHE A 53 30.09 -20.23 -41.98
CA PHE A 53 28.88 -20.85 -42.48
C PHE A 53 27.99 -21.32 -41.32
N ALA A 54 28.56 -22.03 -40.34
CA ALA A 54 27.83 -22.55 -39.19
C ALA A 54 27.19 -21.43 -38.33
N ILE A 55 27.94 -20.37 -38.04
CA ILE A 55 27.43 -19.23 -37.25
C ILE A 55 26.36 -18.47 -38.05
N THR A 56 26.57 -18.27 -39.34
CA THR A 56 25.56 -17.61 -40.19
C THR A 56 24.27 -18.43 -40.23
N ALA A 57 24.38 -19.76 -40.39
CA ALA A 57 23.28 -20.72 -40.37
C ALA A 57 22.50 -20.76 -39.05
N LEU A 58 23.11 -20.35 -37.94
CA LEU A 58 22.42 -20.22 -36.64
C LEU A 58 21.33 -19.15 -36.69
N PHE A 59 21.61 -18.01 -37.32
CA PHE A 59 20.73 -16.83 -37.31
C PHE A 59 19.96 -16.64 -38.62
N LYS A 60 20.59 -16.91 -39.76
CA LYS A 60 20.07 -16.58 -41.10
C LYS A 60 20.36 -17.73 -42.08
N LYS A 61 19.76 -17.65 -43.27
CA LYS A 61 20.09 -18.54 -44.39
C LYS A 61 21.44 -18.11 -44.99
N PRO A 62 22.51 -18.93 -44.92
CA PRO A 62 23.77 -18.61 -45.57
C PRO A 62 23.57 -18.65 -47.09
N LEU A 63 24.16 -17.67 -47.81
CA LEU A 63 24.16 -17.58 -49.27
C LEU A 63 22.77 -17.50 -49.96
N GLY A 64 21.69 -17.35 -49.19
CA GLY A 64 20.33 -17.16 -49.73
C GLY A 64 19.65 -18.42 -50.27
N PHE A 65 20.27 -19.61 -50.15
CA PHE A 65 19.69 -20.84 -50.68
C PHE A 65 18.44 -21.29 -49.86
N PRO A 66 17.35 -21.76 -50.53
CA PRO A 66 16.09 -22.06 -49.86
C PRO A 66 16.09 -23.34 -49.03
N TRP A 67 16.99 -24.28 -49.33
CA TRP A 67 17.05 -25.59 -48.70
C TRP A 67 17.98 -25.58 -47.47
N HIS A 68 17.43 -25.09 -46.35
CA HIS A 68 17.92 -25.10 -44.97
C HIS A 68 18.71 -23.90 -44.39
N THR A 69 18.52 -23.75 -43.06
CA THR A 69 19.23 -23.00 -42.01
C THR A 69 18.82 -21.56 -41.67
N ALA A 70 18.48 -21.43 -40.39
CA ALA A 70 18.18 -20.28 -39.54
C ALA A 70 17.76 -21.00 -38.24
N LEU A 71 18.74 -21.60 -37.57
CA LEU A 71 18.51 -22.64 -36.57
C LEU A 71 17.69 -22.13 -35.38
N ILE A 72 18.00 -20.92 -34.91
CA ILE A 72 17.29 -20.27 -33.80
C ILE A 72 15.82 -19.99 -34.15
N PRO A 73 15.48 -19.32 -35.28
CA PRO A 73 14.08 -19.12 -35.67
C PRO A 73 13.32 -20.43 -35.84
N ARG A 74 13.94 -21.45 -36.45
CA ARG A 74 13.30 -22.73 -36.72
C ARG A 74 12.95 -23.50 -35.44
N HIS A 75 13.82 -23.42 -34.43
CA HIS A 75 13.63 -24.08 -33.15
C HIS A 75 13.26 -23.10 -32.02
N ARG A 76 12.58 -22.01 -32.36
CA ARG A 76 12.21 -20.93 -31.46
C ARG A 76 11.62 -21.42 -30.14
N GLU A 77 10.64 -22.32 -30.19
CA GLU A 77 10.03 -22.83 -28.96
C GLU A 77 11.04 -23.55 -28.05
N LYS A 78 11.94 -24.34 -28.63
CA LYS A 78 12.97 -25.06 -27.87
C LYS A 78 13.94 -24.06 -27.23
N VAL A 79 14.37 -23.04 -27.98
CA VAL A 79 15.25 -21.98 -27.47
C VAL A 79 14.58 -21.23 -26.30
N ILE A 80 13.32 -20.82 -26.45
CA ILE A 80 12.59 -20.11 -25.40
C ILE A 80 12.43 -21.00 -24.15
N ARG A 81 12.03 -22.27 -24.32
CA ARG A 81 11.94 -23.23 -23.22
C ARG A 81 13.28 -23.41 -22.50
N SER A 82 14.39 -23.50 -23.24
CA SER A 82 15.72 -23.59 -22.64
C SER A 82 16.10 -22.34 -21.86
N ILE A 83 15.82 -21.14 -22.39
CA ILE A 83 16.08 -19.88 -21.66
C ILE A 83 15.23 -19.78 -20.39
N ARG A 84 13.95 -20.15 -20.46
CA ARG A 84 13.07 -20.25 -19.29
C ARG A 84 13.69 -21.16 -18.24
N ASN A 85 14.07 -22.38 -18.63
CA ASN A 85 14.62 -23.36 -17.68
C ASN A 85 15.90 -22.85 -17.02
N ILE A 86 16.80 -22.21 -17.76
CA ILE A 86 18.03 -21.61 -17.19
C ILE A 86 17.68 -20.52 -16.18
N ILE A 87 16.70 -19.65 -16.48
CA ILE A 87 16.30 -18.60 -15.55
C ILE A 87 15.69 -19.20 -14.28
N ASP A 88 14.84 -20.21 -14.44
CA ASP A 88 14.09 -20.83 -13.34
C ASP A 88 14.97 -21.71 -12.44
N GLN A 89 15.84 -22.53 -13.05
CA GLN A 89 16.61 -23.57 -12.36
C GLN A 89 18.03 -23.16 -11.99
N ASP A 90 18.64 -22.21 -12.72
CA ASP A 90 20.05 -21.86 -12.51
C ASP A 90 20.25 -20.43 -11.98
N LEU A 91 19.47 -19.45 -12.46
CA LEU A 91 19.71 -18.03 -12.16
C LEU A 91 18.85 -17.49 -11.01
N LEU A 92 17.53 -17.61 -11.12
CA LEU A 92 16.54 -17.08 -10.19
C LEU A 92 15.92 -18.19 -9.35
N THR A 93 16.76 -19.08 -8.81
CA THR A 93 16.29 -20.13 -7.90
C THR A 93 15.71 -19.53 -6.62
N ILE A 94 14.79 -20.26 -5.97
CA ILE A 94 14.22 -19.88 -4.67
C ILE A 94 15.33 -19.49 -3.69
N GLN A 95 16.40 -20.29 -3.60
CA GLN A 95 17.52 -20.04 -2.71
C GLN A 95 18.29 -18.75 -3.06
N SER A 96 18.52 -18.48 -4.35
CA SER A 96 19.18 -17.25 -4.82
C SER A 96 18.37 -16.00 -4.46
N ILE A 97 17.05 -16.05 -4.67
CA ILE A 97 16.16 -14.94 -4.34
C ILE A 97 16.08 -14.75 -2.83
N LYS A 98 15.88 -15.81 -2.04
CA LYS A 98 15.87 -15.72 -0.57
C LYS A 98 17.13 -15.09 -0.01
N LYS A 99 18.31 -15.55 -0.46
CA LYS A 99 19.60 -14.96 -0.07
C LYS A 99 19.68 -13.46 -0.43
N ARG A 100 19.09 -13.05 -1.56
CA ARG A 100 19.03 -11.64 -1.96
C ARG A 100 18.07 -10.83 -1.09
N VAL A 101 16.93 -11.41 -0.71
CA VAL A 101 15.94 -10.81 0.20
C VAL A 101 16.55 -10.62 1.59
N GLU A 102 17.24 -11.63 2.12
CA GLU A 102 17.91 -11.57 3.43
C GLU A 102 18.94 -10.43 3.50
N SER A 103 19.75 -10.28 2.44
CA SER A 103 20.80 -9.25 2.36
C SER A 103 20.30 -7.84 2.03
N THR A 104 19.00 -7.68 1.74
CA THR A 104 18.39 -6.38 1.44
C THR A 104 17.78 -5.79 2.72
N CYS A 105 17.99 -4.50 2.96
CA CYS A 105 17.32 -3.74 4.03
C CYS A 105 16.14 -2.96 3.44
N PHE A 106 14.93 -3.54 3.47
CA PHE A 106 13.75 -2.98 2.81
C PHE A 106 13.24 -1.71 3.48
N VAL A 107 13.28 -1.65 4.80
CA VAL A 107 12.84 -0.49 5.57
C VAL A 107 13.76 0.71 5.28
N THR A 108 15.07 0.50 5.14
CA THR A 108 15.98 1.58 4.73
C THR A 108 15.67 2.10 3.32
N LEU A 109 15.36 1.20 2.38
CA LEU A 109 14.94 1.58 1.03
C LEU A 109 13.60 2.34 1.05
N LEU A 110 12.65 1.90 1.88
CA LEU A 110 11.36 2.54 2.07
C LEU A 110 11.55 3.94 2.67
N ILE A 111 12.41 4.09 3.68
CA ILE A 111 12.73 5.40 4.28
C ILE A 111 13.34 6.33 3.22
N GLY A 112 14.33 5.86 2.48
CA GLY A 112 14.94 6.63 1.40
C GLY A 112 13.96 6.99 0.29
N PHE A 113 12.99 6.12 -0.01
CA PHE A 113 11.94 6.40 -1.00
C PHE A 113 10.99 7.49 -0.50
N VAL A 114 10.44 7.36 0.72
CA VAL A 114 9.47 8.30 1.28
C VAL A 114 10.11 9.67 1.54
N ASP A 115 11.36 9.74 1.98
CA ASP A 115 12.05 11.01 2.22
C ASP A 115 12.50 11.69 0.91
N ASN A 116 12.57 10.98 -0.21
CA ASN A 116 12.85 11.58 -1.53
C ASN A 116 11.65 12.37 -2.07
N GLU A 117 11.92 13.50 -2.72
CA GLU A 117 10.88 14.38 -3.29
C GLU A 117 9.94 13.65 -4.27
N ARG A 118 10.50 12.76 -5.10
CA ARG A 118 9.73 11.92 -6.02
C ARG A 118 8.80 10.94 -5.29
N GLY A 119 9.25 10.37 -4.18
CA GLY A 119 8.43 9.43 -3.40
C GLY A 119 7.33 10.14 -2.63
N ARG A 120 7.61 11.31 -2.04
CA ARG A 120 6.58 12.16 -1.43
C ARG A 120 5.51 12.54 -2.43
N GLU A 121 5.88 13.01 -3.62
CA GLU A 121 4.90 13.39 -4.64
C GLU A 121 4.09 12.18 -5.16
N PHE A 122 4.72 11.01 -5.24
CA PHE A 122 4.02 9.77 -5.57
C PHE A 122 2.97 9.40 -4.51
N ILE A 123 3.35 9.45 -3.22
CA ILE A 123 2.43 9.20 -2.11
C ILE A 123 1.32 10.25 -2.10
N ARG A 124 1.67 11.52 -2.34
CA ARG A 124 0.73 12.65 -2.42
C ARG A 124 -0.37 12.36 -3.44
N LYS A 125 0.01 12.11 -4.69
CA LYS A 125 -0.93 11.82 -5.79
C LYS A 125 -1.72 10.54 -5.57
N SER A 126 -1.09 9.50 -5.02
CA SER A 126 -1.76 8.22 -4.76
C SER A 126 -2.83 8.37 -3.69
N LEU A 127 -2.51 9.10 -2.62
CA LEU A 127 -3.43 9.42 -1.54
C LEU A 127 -4.58 10.32 -2.04
N GLU A 128 -4.29 11.36 -2.82
CA GLU A 128 -5.32 12.22 -3.44
C GLU A 128 -6.30 11.41 -4.28
N ARG A 129 -5.79 10.48 -5.10
CA ARG A 129 -6.62 9.60 -5.92
C ARG A 129 -7.45 8.68 -5.05
N PHE A 130 -6.84 8.03 -4.06
CA PHE A 130 -7.53 7.12 -3.16
C PHE A 130 -8.64 7.82 -2.38
N CYS A 131 -8.35 8.97 -1.76
CA CYS A 131 -9.34 9.75 -1.01
C CYS A 131 -10.49 10.20 -1.92
N ARG A 132 -10.20 10.67 -3.15
CA ARG A 132 -11.23 11.04 -4.13
C ARG A 132 -12.11 9.84 -4.50
N ASP A 133 -11.51 8.70 -4.79
CA ASP A 133 -12.24 7.48 -5.16
C ASP A 133 -13.08 6.95 -4.00
N MET A 134 -12.59 7.07 -2.75
CA MET A 134 -13.32 6.70 -1.55
C MET A 134 -14.49 7.65 -1.28
N ILE A 135 -14.30 8.97 -1.37
CA ILE A 135 -15.36 9.97 -1.21
C ILE A 135 -16.47 9.75 -2.24
N ASN A 136 -16.11 9.44 -3.49
CA ASN A 136 -17.08 9.18 -4.56
C ASN A 136 -17.83 7.85 -4.41
N LYS A 137 -17.29 6.89 -3.66
CA LYS A 137 -17.89 5.56 -3.41
C LYS A 137 -18.61 5.46 -2.06
N LEU A 138 -18.38 6.40 -1.16
CA LEU A 138 -19.04 6.47 0.14
C LEU A 138 -20.51 6.86 -0.07
N ASP A 139 -21.42 5.91 0.15
CA ASP A 139 -22.83 6.24 0.33
C ASP A 139 -23.00 6.93 1.68
N ILE A 140 -23.59 8.13 1.66
CA ILE A 140 -23.89 8.95 2.84
C ILE A 140 -24.68 8.12 3.86
N ARG A 141 -25.58 7.24 3.39
CA ARG A 141 -26.40 6.40 4.25
C ARG A 141 -25.57 5.37 5.02
N ASP A 142 -24.59 4.75 4.37
CA ASP A 142 -23.69 3.79 5.01
C ASP A 142 -22.78 4.47 6.04
N LEU A 143 -22.31 5.69 5.75
CA LEU A 143 -21.52 6.49 6.68
C LEU A 143 -22.35 6.88 7.92
N VAL A 144 -23.57 7.34 7.72
CA VAL A 144 -24.49 7.70 8.82
C VAL A 144 -24.76 6.48 9.70
N ASN A 145 -25.03 5.31 9.12
CA ASN A 145 -25.26 4.08 9.87
C ASN A 145 -24.03 3.65 10.68
N HIS A 146 -22.83 3.76 10.10
CA HIS A 146 -21.59 3.48 10.82
C HIS A 146 -21.35 4.48 11.95
N MET A 147 -21.58 5.78 11.70
CA MET A 147 -21.44 6.82 12.72
C MET A 147 -22.43 6.63 13.86
N ASP A 148 -23.69 6.32 13.58
CA ASP A 148 -24.70 5.99 14.59
C ASP A 148 -24.24 4.81 15.45
N SER A 149 -23.77 3.73 14.83
CA SER A 149 -23.26 2.56 15.56
C SER A 149 -22.03 2.88 16.42
N PHE A 150 -21.11 3.71 15.91
CA PHE A 150 -19.89 4.12 16.61
C PHE A 150 -20.22 5.02 17.80
N ILE A 151 -21.05 6.05 17.61
CA ILE A 151 -21.45 6.97 18.67
C ILE A 151 -22.21 6.21 19.76
N ARG A 152 -23.15 5.31 19.42
CA ARG A 152 -23.85 4.48 20.41
C ARG A 152 -22.89 3.58 21.19
N LYS A 153 -21.88 3.02 20.53
CA LYS A 153 -20.87 2.19 21.18
C LYS A 153 -20.01 3.00 22.14
N GLU A 154 -19.57 4.18 21.72
CA GLU A 154 -18.77 5.06 22.57
C GLU A 154 -19.57 5.61 23.76
N ILE A 155 -20.83 6.03 23.56
CA ILE A 155 -21.72 6.46 24.66
C ILE A 155 -21.87 5.35 25.71
N LYS A 156 -21.98 4.08 25.30
CA LYS A 156 -22.07 2.93 26.21
C LYS A 156 -20.77 2.69 26.99
N ASN A 157 -19.62 2.92 26.35
CA ASN A 157 -18.30 2.67 26.93
C ASN A 157 -17.80 3.83 27.80
N ILE A 158 -18.39 5.02 27.70
CA ILE A 158 -18.06 6.14 28.57
C ILE A 158 -18.48 5.80 30.01
N ASP A 159 -17.49 5.80 30.91
CA ASP A 159 -17.70 5.78 32.34
C ASP A 159 -18.17 7.17 32.80
N LEU A 160 -19.48 7.41 32.63
CA LEU A 160 -20.12 8.66 32.99
C LEU A 160 -19.97 8.96 34.49
N ILE A 161 -19.88 7.91 35.31
CA ILE A 161 -19.77 8.00 36.78
C ILE A 161 -18.42 8.62 37.16
N SER A 162 -17.32 8.11 36.60
CA SER A 162 -15.98 8.67 36.83
C SER A 162 -15.84 10.10 36.29
N GLN A 163 -16.49 10.41 35.17
CA GLN A 163 -16.49 11.77 34.61
C GLN A 163 -17.34 12.74 35.46
N MET A 164 -18.46 12.29 36.02
CA MET A 164 -19.31 13.11 36.89
C MET A 164 -18.59 13.49 38.18
N ASP A 165 -17.78 12.61 38.78
CA ASP A 165 -16.96 12.95 39.95
C ASP A 165 -16.00 14.12 39.65
N ASN A 166 -15.34 14.11 38.49
CA ASN A 166 -14.47 15.21 38.06
C ASN A 166 -15.26 16.53 37.89
N VAL A 167 -16.46 16.48 37.31
CA VAL A 167 -17.32 17.66 37.12
C VAL A 167 -17.85 18.19 38.45
N VAL A 168 -18.29 17.31 39.36
CA VAL A 168 -18.76 17.69 40.69
C VAL A 168 -17.62 18.34 41.49
N ARG A 169 -16.43 17.75 41.51
CA ARG A 169 -15.25 18.35 42.17
C ARG A 169 -14.88 19.69 41.56
N TRP A 170 -14.92 19.80 40.23
CA TRP A 170 -14.69 21.06 39.52
C TRP A 170 -15.73 22.14 39.88
N LEU A 171 -17.00 21.75 40.10
CA LEU A 171 -18.07 22.66 40.54
C LEU A 171 -17.94 23.08 42.00
N LEU A 172 -17.35 22.23 42.84
CA LEU A 172 -17.07 22.52 44.25
C LEU A 172 -15.86 23.44 44.43
N GLU A 173 -14.92 23.46 43.47
CA GLU A 173 -13.78 24.38 43.48
C GLU A 173 -14.20 25.83 43.14
N ASN A 174 -13.69 26.79 43.92
CA ASN A 174 -13.79 28.24 43.65
C ASN A 174 -15.22 28.78 43.45
N ASP A 175 -16.18 28.44 44.33
CA ASP A 175 -17.56 28.97 44.34
C ASP A 175 -18.36 28.76 43.03
N ARG A 176 -17.91 27.86 42.13
CA ARG A 176 -18.53 27.61 40.82
C ARG A 176 -19.93 27.03 40.90
N THR A 177 -20.26 26.40 42.02
CA THR A 177 -21.61 25.94 42.35
C THR A 177 -22.63 27.09 42.26
N ARG A 178 -22.23 28.31 42.67
CA ARG A 178 -23.11 29.49 42.59
C ARG A 178 -23.37 29.91 41.15
N VAL A 179 -22.33 29.87 40.31
CA VAL A 179 -22.44 30.20 38.87
C VAL A 179 -23.38 29.22 38.17
N LEU A 180 -23.23 27.91 38.44
CA LEU A 180 -24.12 26.90 37.89
C LEU A 180 -25.57 27.09 38.36
N THR A 181 -25.78 27.34 39.65
CA THR A 181 -27.12 27.56 40.21
C THR A 181 -27.79 28.77 39.55
N MET A 182 -27.04 29.86 39.38
CA MET A 182 -27.55 31.06 38.72
C MET A 182 -27.91 30.79 37.26
N TYR A 183 -27.07 30.05 36.53
CA TYR A 183 -27.34 29.66 35.15
C TYR A 183 -28.59 28.77 35.02
N ILE A 184 -28.75 27.77 35.90
CA ILE A 184 -29.93 26.90 35.93
C ILE A 184 -31.19 27.71 36.22
N VAL A 185 -31.14 28.62 37.19
CA VAL A 185 -32.29 29.48 37.53
C VAL A 185 -32.65 30.41 36.39
N GLU A 186 -31.66 30.99 35.70
CA GLU A 186 -31.90 31.81 34.51
C GLU A 186 -32.54 31.02 33.38
N GLU A 187 -32.05 29.82 33.08
CA GLU A 187 -32.65 28.95 32.07
C GLU A 187 -34.07 28.52 32.46
N LEU A 188 -34.32 28.19 33.73
CA LEU A 188 -35.66 27.86 34.23
C LEU A 188 -36.63 29.03 34.08
N ILE A 189 -36.18 30.27 34.34
CA ILE A 189 -36.99 31.46 34.11
C ILE A 189 -37.28 31.65 32.61
N ILE A 190 -36.29 31.46 31.74
CA ILE A 190 -36.47 31.57 30.28
C ILE A 190 -37.47 30.51 29.78
N GLN A 191 -37.37 29.28 30.28
CA GLN A 191 -38.29 28.19 29.91
C GLN A 191 -39.69 28.43 30.46
N LEU A 192 -39.83 28.99 31.66
CA LEU A 192 -41.13 29.40 32.22
C LEU A 192 -41.78 30.55 31.44
N ASP A 193 -40.98 31.45 30.87
CA ASP A 193 -41.49 32.58 30.07
C ASP A 193 -41.96 32.15 28.67
N LYS A 194 -41.71 30.90 28.26
CA LYS A 194 -42.28 30.35 27.03
C LYS A 194 -43.80 30.13 27.21
N ASN A 195 -44.57 30.47 26.17
CA ASN A 195 -46.03 30.39 26.14
C ASN A 195 -46.65 29.03 26.56
N GLU A 196 -45.87 27.95 26.61
CA GLU A 196 -46.33 26.59 26.95
C GLU A 196 -46.30 26.29 28.46
N ALA A 197 -45.53 27.04 29.27
CA ALA A 197 -45.28 26.68 30.67
C ALA A 197 -46.54 26.70 31.55
N LYS A 198 -47.40 27.72 31.37
CA LYS A 198 -48.68 27.78 32.09
C LYS A 198 -49.61 26.62 31.75
N GLY A 199 -49.61 26.17 30.49
CA GLY A 199 -50.39 25.01 30.05
C GLY A 199 -49.93 23.71 30.71
N ASN A 200 -48.63 23.51 30.83
CA ASN A 200 -48.06 22.35 31.51
C ASN A 200 -48.36 22.34 33.01
N ILE A 201 -48.31 23.51 33.67
CA ILE A 201 -48.68 23.65 35.09
C ILE A 201 -50.17 23.35 35.28
N TYR A 202 -51.03 23.86 34.40
CA TYR A 202 -52.46 23.57 34.44
C TYR A 202 -52.75 22.07 34.35
N GLN A 203 -52.15 21.40 33.35
CA GLN A 203 -52.34 19.96 33.15
C GLN A 203 -51.82 19.15 34.34
N TYR A 204 -50.67 19.52 34.91
CA TYR A 204 -50.12 18.85 36.09
C TYR A 204 -51.02 19.01 37.32
N LEU A 205 -51.57 20.20 37.55
CA LEU A 205 -52.53 20.44 38.63
C LEU A 205 -53.83 19.66 38.41
N GLU A 206 -54.30 19.55 37.17
CA GLU A 206 -55.48 18.77 36.81
C GLU A 206 -55.27 17.27 37.11
N GLU A 207 -54.14 16.71 36.69
CA GLU A 207 -53.76 15.31 36.96
C GLU A 207 -53.64 15.03 38.47
N MET A 208 -53.10 15.97 39.23
CA MET A 208 -52.98 15.88 40.70
C MET A 208 -54.33 15.95 41.40
N THR A 209 -55.28 16.76 40.92
CA THR A 209 -56.65 16.80 41.50
C THR A 209 -57.45 15.52 41.24
N GLN A 210 -57.09 14.74 40.22
CA GLN A 210 -57.73 13.46 39.90
C GLN A 210 -57.08 12.27 40.62
N ALA A 211 -55.84 12.42 41.10
CA ALA A 211 -55.12 11.39 41.84
C ALA A 211 -55.64 11.26 43.29
N LYS A 212 -56.06 10.06 43.70
CA LYS A 212 -56.68 9.77 45.02
C LYS A 212 -55.78 9.99 46.26
N ASN A 213 -54.52 10.40 46.09
CA ASN A 213 -53.54 10.56 47.17
C ASN A 213 -53.29 12.03 47.48
N ARG A 214 -53.67 12.48 48.68
CA ARG A 214 -53.54 13.88 49.08
C ARG A 214 -52.08 14.28 49.29
N SER A 215 -51.50 14.93 48.28
CA SER A 215 -50.15 15.49 48.34
C SER A 215 -50.16 16.83 49.11
N PRO A 216 -49.00 17.27 49.65
CA PRO A 216 -48.87 18.60 50.24
C PRO A 216 -49.28 19.75 49.29
N LEU A 217 -49.11 19.56 47.98
CA LEU A 217 -49.49 20.51 46.93
C LEU A 217 -51.01 20.65 46.78
N GLU A 218 -51.76 19.54 46.82
CA GLU A 218 -53.23 19.59 46.74
C GLU A 218 -53.83 20.41 47.90
N ARG A 219 -53.22 20.31 49.10
CA ARG A 219 -53.61 21.15 50.24
C ARG A 219 -53.30 22.63 50.02
N ALA A 220 -52.20 22.95 49.36
CA ALA A 220 -51.84 24.33 49.02
C ALA A 220 -52.80 24.92 47.96
N VAL A 221 -53.17 24.13 46.94
CA VAL A 221 -54.17 24.51 45.92
C VAL A 221 -55.53 24.79 46.57
N ILE A 222 -55.99 23.90 47.45
CA ILE A 222 -57.28 24.06 48.17
C ILE A 222 -57.23 25.26 49.12
N TRP A 223 -56.13 25.44 49.86
CA TRP A 223 -55.91 26.58 50.75
C TRP A 223 -55.94 27.92 49.99
N LEU A 224 -55.36 27.99 48.79
CA LEU A 224 -55.41 29.18 47.91
C LEU A 224 -56.82 29.45 47.36
N GLY A 225 -57.54 28.40 46.98
CA GLY A 225 -58.94 28.51 46.53
C GLY A 225 -59.87 29.00 47.63
N GLU A 226 -59.67 28.56 48.88
CA GLU A 226 -60.43 29.01 50.06
C GLU A 226 -60.13 30.47 50.44
N GLN A 227 -58.89 30.95 50.22
CA GLN A 227 -58.49 32.32 50.58
C GLN A 227 -58.91 33.37 49.54
N THR A 228 -59.08 32.98 48.27
CA THR A 228 -59.36 33.90 47.15
C THR A 228 -60.82 33.92 46.71
N ASN A 229 -61.71 33.13 47.34
CA ASN A 229 -63.14 33.01 46.99
C ASN A 229 -63.41 32.59 45.52
N SER A 230 -62.42 32.00 44.84
CA SER A 230 -62.53 31.50 43.46
C SER A 230 -62.00 30.07 43.38
N VAL A 231 -62.82 29.14 42.87
CA VAL A 231 -62.49 27.70 42.75
C VAL A 231 -62.15 27.38 41.30
N SER A 232 -61.25 28.15 40.69
CA SER A 232 -60.80 27.92 39.31
C SER A 232 -59.39 27.37 39.32
N LEU A 233 -59.20 26.21 38.67
CA LEU A 233 -57.88 25.60 38.45
C LEU A 233 -56.95 26.54 37.67
N SER A 234 -57.52 27.45 36.87
CA SER A 234 -56.79 28.49 36.15
C SER A 234 -56.20 29.54 37.10
N ASP A 235 -56.98 30.01 38.07
CA ASP A 235 -56.51 31.02 39.04
C ASP A 235 -55.42 30.42 39.95
N ALA A 236 -55.56 29.14 40.32
CA ALA A 236 -54.51 28.39 40.99
C ALA A 236 -53.26 28.28 40.11
N THR A 237 -53.41 27.96 38.82
CA THR A 237 -52.29 27.88 37.87
C THR A 237 -51.55 29.21 37.77
N ASP A 238 -52.27 30.34 37.69
CA ASP A 238 -51.67 31.66 37.66
C ASP A 238 -50.96 32.01 38.97
N ALA A 239 -51.54 31.66 40.12
CA ALA A 239 -50.91 31.82 41.44
C ALA A 239 -49.64 30.97 41.59
N PHE A 240 -49.69 29.69 41.19
CA PHE A 240 -48.54 28.79 41.21
C PHE A 240 -47.44 29.25 40.25
N TYR A 241 -47.81 29.70 39.05
CA TYR A 241 -46.87 30.29 38.11
C TYR A 241 -46.17 31.52 38.70
N ALA A 242 -46.94 32.44 39.29
CA ALA A 242 -46.40 33.64 39.94
C ALA A 242 -45.47 33.29 41.11
N GLU A 243 -45.85 32.31 41.93
CA GLU A 243 -45.08 31.86 43.08
C GLU A 243 -43.77 31.17 42.67
N ILE A 244 -43.81 30.28 41.67
CA ILE A 244 -42.61 29.63 41.13
C ILE A 244 -41.65 30.69 40.58
N LEU A 245 -42.17 31.66 39.83
CA LEU A 245 -41.37 32.74 39.28
C LEU A 245 -40.79 33.64 40.37
N ALA A 246 -41.57 33.96 41.42
CA ALA A 246 -41.09 34.71 42.58
C ALA A 246 -39.96 33.97 43.31
N ILE A 247 -40.14 32.68 43.60
CA ILE A 247 -39.12 31.84 44.24
C ILE A 247 -37.84 31.79 43.38
N LEU A 248 -37.96 31.59 42.06
CA LEU A 248 -36.80 31.59 41.17
C LEU A 248 -36.09 32.95 41.11
N GLN A 249 -36.83 34.05 41.20
CA GLN A 249 -36.24 35.39 41.31
C GLN A 249 -35.54 35.60 42.65
N GLU A 250 -36.07 35.09 43.76
CA GLU A 250 -35.42 35.14 45.08
C GLU A 250 -34.10 34.34 45.11
N ILE A 251 -34.06 33.20 44.41
CA ILE A 251 -32.85 32.36 44.31
C ILE A 251 -31.72 33.08 43.54
N LYS A 252 -32.02 34.07 42.69
CA LYS A 252 -30.97 34.88 42.05
C LYS A 252 -30.12 35.68 43.05
N ASN A 253 -30.61 35.90 44.28
CA ASN A 253 -29.81 36.52 45.32
C ASN A 253 -28.62 35.62 45.70
N PRO A 254 -27.36 36.10 45.61
CA PRO A 254 -26.17 35.31 45.92
C PRO A 254 -26.16 34.71 47.33
N ASP A 255 -26.82 35.35 48.30
CA ASP A 255 -26.88 34.91 49.70
C ASP A 255 -28.06 33.97 50.00
N HIS A 256 -28.81 33.56 48.97
CA HIS A 256 -29.97 32.70 49.14
C HIS A 256 -29.56 31.32 49.69
N ILE A 257 -30.33 30.80 50.65
CA ILE A 257 -30.06 29.53 51.37
C ILE A 257 -29.90 28.34 50.42
N ILE A 258 -30.56 28.38 49.25
CA ILE A 258 -30.49 27.32 48.23
C ILE A 258 -29.08 27.14 47.65
N HIS A 259 -28.30 28.22 47.49
CA HIS A 259 -26.91 28.09 47.00
C HIS A 259 -26.06 27.24 47.94
N ASN A 260 -26.19 27.46 49.25
CA ASN A 260 -25.49 26.67 50.25
C ASN A 260 -26.02 25.23 50.31
N LYS A 261 -27.33 25.02 50.20
CA LYS A 261 -27.92 23.67 50.16
C LYS A 261 -27.48 22.86 48.94
N ILE A 262 -27.37 23.49 47.77
CA ILE A 262 -26.87 22.84 46.55
C ILE A 262 -25.38 22.51 46.71
N HIS A 263 -24.60 23.42 47.29
CA HIS A 263 -23.20 23.16 47.59
C HIS A 263 -23.02 21.99 48.56
N GLU A 264 -23.74 21.98 49.69
CA GLU A 264 -23.75 20.86 50.65
C GLU A 264 -24.18 19.53 50.00
N PHE A 265 -25.18 19.56 49.12
CA PHE A 265 -25.62 18.38 48.37
C PHE A 265 -24.55 17.85 47.42
N LEU A 266 -23.88 18.72 46.66
CA LEU A 266 -22.78 18.33 45.77
C LEU A 266 -21.55 17.83 46.56
N THR A 267 -21.26 18.43 47.72
CA THR A 267 -20.21 17.96 48.63
C THR A 267 -20.53 16.56 49.15
N ALA A 268 -21.78 16.32 49.56
CA ALA A 268 -22.22 14.99 49.97
C ALA A 268 -22.09 13.96 48.84
N ILE A 269 -22.36 14.33 47.58
CA ILE A 269 -22.15 13.49 46.40
C ILE A 269 -20.65 13.18 46.19
N ALA A 270 -19.77 14.17 46.36
CA ALA A 270 -18.33 14.00 46.20
C ALA A 270 -17.68 13.16 47.31
N GLU A 271 -18.20 13.25 48.55
CA GLU A 271 -17.66 12.54 49.73
C GLU A 271 -18.21 11.13 49.90
N ALA A 272 -19.41 10.85 49.38
CA ALA A 272 -20.00 9.54 49.44
C ALA A 272 -19.31 8.57 48.48
N SER A 273 -18.30 7.88 49.03
CA SER A 273 -17.65 6.70 48.49
C SER A 273 -18.60 5.79 47.70
N GLU A 274 -18.18 5.46 46.46
CA GLU A 274 -18.59 4.47 45.43
C GLU A 274 -19.80 3.51 45.60
N LYS A 275 -20.42 3.34 46.76
CA LYS A 275 -21.25 2.15 47.07
C LYS A 275 -22.69 2.38 47.47
N ASN A 276 -23.20 3.61 47.54
CA ASN A 276 -24.53 3.82 48.13
C ASN A 276 -25.44 4.84 47.45
N TYR A 277 -25.66 4.70 46.14
CA TYR A 277 -26.57 5.59 45.45
C TYR A 277 -27.51 4.93 44.45
N THR A 278 -28.80 5.05 44.73
CA THR A 278 -29.91 4.83 43.80
C THR A 278 -29.86 5.78 42.59
N TRP A 279 -29.15 6.92 42.68
CA TRP A 279 -28.99 7.85 41.54
C TRP A 279 -27.93 7.41 40.53
N LEU A 280 -26.93 6.60 40.92
CA LEU A 280 -25.95 6.04 39.97
C LEU A 280 -26.66 5.11 38.98
N GLU A 281 -27.61 4.33 39.47
CA GLU A 281 -28.49 3.51 38.63
C GLU A 281 -29.37 4.38 37.73
N GLN A 282 -29.88 5.52 38.21
CA GLN A 282 -30.67 6.45 37.39
C GLN A 282 -29.84 7.15 36.29
N VAL A 283 -28.60 7.54 36.58
CA VAL A 283 -27.69 8.14 35.61
C VAL A 283 -27.28 7.13 34.55
N GLU A 284 -26.98 5.90 34.96
CA GLU A 284 -26.67 4.83 34.02
C GLU A 284 -27.88 4.47 33.16
N ASN A 285 -29.08 4.41 33.75
CA ASN A 285 -30.33 4.22 33.01
C ASN A 285 -30.61 5.37 32.04
N TRP A 286 -30.31 6.62 32.42
CA TRP A 286 -30.46 7.78 31.53
C TRP A 286 -29.44 7.75 30.39
N LYS A 287 -28.17 7.39 30.66
CA LYS A 287 -27.15 7.17 29.62
C LYS A 287 -27.61 6.10 28.63
N MET A 288 -28.17 5.00 29.13
CA MET A 288 -28.68 3.91 28.30
C MET A 288 -29.93 4.31 27.53
N ALA A 289 -30.84 5.09 28.13
CA ALA A 289 -32.01 5.65 27.46
C ALA A 289 -31.60 6.61 26.35
N LEU A 290 -30.68 7.55 26.61
CA LEU A 290 -30.08 8.40 25.58
C LEU A 290 -29.44 7.57 24.47
N ALA A 291 -28.62 6.57 24.79
CA ALA A 291 -28.00 5.73 23.77
C ALA A 291 -29.01 4.93 22.92
N THR A 292 -30.26 4.80 23.39
CA THR A 292 -31.33 4.05 22.71
C THR A 292 -32.25 4.98 21.92
N ASP A 293 -32.72 6.06 22.56
CA ASP A 293 -33.74 6.97 22.04
C ASP A 293 -33.17 8.10 21.17
N LEU A 294 -31.85 8.32 21.16
CA LEU A 294 -31.24 9.31 20.27
C LEU A 294 -31.30 8.78 18.83
N GLU A 295 -32.22 9.32 18.01
CA GLU A 295 -32.25 9.13 16.57
C GLU A 295 -31.16 9.99 15.92
N LEU A 296 -29.89 9.57 16.07
CA LEU A 296 -28.74 10.28 15.50
C LEU A 296 -28.80 10.40 13.98
N GLY A 297 -29.52 9.49 13.30
CA GLY A 297 -29.69 9.52 11.85
C GLY A 297 -30.17 10.89 11.35
N ASP A 298 -31.23 11.43 11.93
CA ASP A 298 -31.86 12.67 11.46
C ASP A 298 -31.08 13.94 11.82
N ALA A 299 -30.23 13.88 12.85
CA ALA A 299 -29.32 14.97 13.21
C ALA A 299 -27.99 14.92 12.46
N VAL A 300 -27.49 13.72 12.16
CA VAL A 300 -26.21 13.50 11.48
C VAL A 300 -26.37 13.68 9.96
N ILE A 301 -27.50 13.26 9.37
CA ILE A 301 -27.74 13.42 7.91
C ILE A 301 -27.59 14.87 7.45
N PRO A 302 -28.21 15.90 8.06
CA PRO A 302 -28.06 17.28 7.62
C PRO A 302 -26.63 17.80 7.78
N ILE A 303 -25.93 17.38 8.83
CA ILE A 303 -24.53 17.77 9.09
C ILE A 303 -23.63 17.13 8.03
N THR A 304 -23.74 15.82 7.83
CA THR A 304 -22.97 15.07 6.83
C THR A 304 -23.29 15.52 5.41
N GLU A 305 -24.56 15.78 5.08
CA GLU A 305 -24.96 16.37 3.80
C GLU A 305 -24.43 17.79 3.62
N TYR A 306 -24.45 18.62 4.66
CA TYR A 306 -23.87 19.96 4.60
C TYR A 306 -22.36 19.87 4.34
N PHE A 307 -21.63 19.02 5.06
CA PHE A 307 -20.19 18.79 4.85
C PHE A 307 -19.85 18.19 3.47
N LEU A 308 -20.69 17.30 2.94
CA LEU A 308 -20.47 16.69 1.62
C LEU A 308 -20.97 17.55 0.45
N LYS A 309 -22.03 18.35 0.62
CA LYS A 309 -22.48 19.34 -0.40
C LYS A 309 -21.57 20.57 -0.42
N THR A 310 -20.94 20.92 0.70
CA THR A 310 -19.85 21.90 0.74
C THR A 310 -18.49 21.31 0.35
N THR A 311 -18.47 20.22 -0.43
CA THR A 311 -17.28 19.78 -1.21
C THR A 311 -16.96 20.80 -2.31
N ASN A 312 -16.61 22.00 -1.85
CA ASN A 312 -15.79 22.98 -2.51
C ASN A 312 -14.40 22.33 -2.65
N PRO A 313 -13.66 22.50 -3.76
CA PRO A 313 -12.26 22.08 -3.88
C PRO A 313 -11.38 22.41 -2.65
N GLN A 314 -11.78 23.42 -1.88
CA GLN A 314 -11.15 23.86 -0.65
C GLN A 314 -11.25 22.91 0.57
N PHE A 315 -12.33 22.12 0.71
CA PHE A 315 -12.42 21.09 1.78
C PHE A 315 -11.56 19.88 1.44
N SER A 316 -11.53 19.49 0.15
CA SER A 316 -10.62 18.44 -0.29
C SER A 316 -9.16 18.84 -0.08
N SER A 317 -8.79 20.11 -0.26
CA SER A 317 -7.43 20.54 0.07
C SER A 317 -7.18 20.54 1.58
N GLN A 318 -8.12 21.03 2.41
CA GLN A 318 -7.94 21.06 3.88
C GLN A 318 -7.87 19.66 4.52
N LEU A 319 -8.72 18.72 4.08
CA LEU A 319 -8.66 17.33 4.53
C LEU A 319 -7.32 16.71 4.12
N MET A 320 -6.88 16.92 2.89
CA MET A 320 -5.61 16.38 2.41
C MET A 320 -4.44 16.99 3.16
N ASP A 321 -4.44 18.30 3.42
CA ASP A 321 -3.44 18.98 4.25
C ASP A 321 -3.37 18.36 5.66
N TRP A 322 -4.53 18.12 6.30
CA TRP A 322 -4.59 17.44 7.60
C TRP A 322 -4.03 16.01 7.52
N ILE A 323 -4.40 15.22 6.50
CA ILE A 323 -3.88 13.86 6.33
C ILE A 323 -2.36 13.90 6.12
N TYR A 324 -1.82 14.85 5.36
CA TYR A 324 -0.37 14.98 5.18
C TYR A 324 0.35 15.32 6.48
N ILE A 325 -0.22 16.21 7.30
CA ILE A 325 0.34 16.52 8.63
C ILE A 325 0.35 15.26 9.51
N GLN A 326 -0.74 14.48 9.52
CA GLN A 326 -0.78 13.23 10.29
C GLN A 326 0.19 12.18 9.74
N LEU A 327 0.25 12.00 8.42
CA LEU A 327 1.19 11.08 7.80
C LEU A 327 2.64 11.45 8.10
N ASP A 328 2.99 12.73 8.07
CA ASP A 328 4.34 13.19 8.42
C ASP A 328 4.66 12.93 9.90
N HIS A 329 3.68 13.11 10.80
CA HIS A 329 3.83 12.78 12.21
C HIS A 329 4.07 11.28 12.42
N TYR A 330 3.21 10.41 11.89
CA TYR A 330 3.40 8.96 11.99
C TYR A 330 4.68 8.50 11.30
N TRP A 331 5.06 9.14 10.21
CA TRP A 331 6.31 8.87 9.51
C TRP A 331 7.53 9.24 10.36
N MET A 332 7.52 10.40 11.02
CA MET A 332 8.58 10.82 11.94
C MET A 332 8.66 9.88 13.15
N PHE A 333 7.53 9.48 13.71
CA PHE A 333 7.45 8.49 14.79
C PHE A 333 8.05 7.14 14.36
N PHE A 334 7.69 6.64 13.18
CA PHE A 334 8.24 5.41 12.61
C PHE A 334 9.76 5.50 12.43
N LYS A 335 10.28 6.63 11.93
CA LYS A 335 11.73 6.86 11.79
C LYS A 335 12.47 6.89 13.13
N GLY A 336 11.82 7.33 14.21
CA GLY A 336 12.39 7.34 15.55
C GLY A 336 12.34 6.00 16.29
N ASN A 337 11.53 5.05 15.83
CA ASN A 337 11.29 3.79 16.53
C ASN A 337 11.99 2.61 15.82
N ILE A 338 13.13 2.19 16.39
CA ILE A 338 13.95 1.09 15.84
C ILE A 338 13.21 -0.26 15.91
N GLU A 339 12.46 -0.51 16.99
CA GLU A 339 11.72 -1.77 17.15
C GLU A 339 10.63 -1.94 16.08
N LEU A 340 9.91 -0.86 15.75
CA LEU A 340 8.91 -0.87 14.67
C LEU A 340 9.55 -1.06 13.29
N GLN A 341 10.73 -0.49 13.06
CA GLN A 341 11.49 -0.71 11.84
C GLN A 341 11.94 -2.17 11.71
N GLU A 342 12.49 -2.76 12.77
CA GLU A 342 12.89 -4.17 12.78
C GLU A 342 11.69 -5.11 12.60
N TRP A 343 10.57 -4.84 13.29
CA TRP A 343 9.33 -5.59 13.12
C TRP A 343 8.84 -5.55 11.68
N LEU A 344 8.83 -4.37 11.05
CA LEU A 344 8.40 -4.22 9.66
C LEU A 344 9.35 -4.92 8.70
N GLU A 345 10.67 -4.83 8.93
CA GLU A 345 11.69 -5.50 8.12
C GLU A 345 11.49 -7.02 8.12
N VAL A 346 11.32 -7.63 9.31
CA VAL A 346 11.07 -9.06 9.45
C VAL A 346 9.76 -9.45 8.76
N ARG A 347 8.69 -8.66 8.96
CA ARG A 347 7.39 -8.93 8.33
C ARG A 347 7.45 -8.88 6.81
N ILE A 348 8.13 -7.89 6.24
CA ILE A 348 8.31 -7.77 4.78
C ILE A 348 9.07 -8.99 4.25
N LYS A 349 10.18 -9.39 4.90
CA LYS A 349 10.97 -10.55 4.48
C LYS A 349 10.16 -11.84 4.52
N GLN A 350 9.40 -12.07 5.59
CA GLN A 350 8.51 -13.23 5.71
C GLN A 350 7.45 -13.27 4.60
N MET A 351 6.79 -12.14 4.33
CA MET A 351 5.80 -12.07 3.24
C MET A 351 6.42 -12.34 1.87
N ILE A 352 7.63 -11.83 1.63
CA ILE A 352 8.35 -12.08 0.38
C ILE A 352 8.75 -13.56 0.29
N ASP A 353 9.23 -14.17 1.38
CA ASP A 353 9.60 -15.58 1.41
C ASP A 353 8.41 -16.50 1.12
N GLU A 354 7.25 -16.24 1.75
CA GLU A 354 5.99 -16.94 1.48
C GLU A 354 5.56 -16.79 0.02
N LEU A 355 5.66 -15.56 -0.52
CA LEU A 355 5.31 -15.27 -1.91
C LEU A 355 6.24 -16.01 -2.89
N ILE A 356 7.55 -16.03 -2.62
CA ILE A 356 8.52 -16.75 -3.46
C ILE A 356 8.22 -18.24 -3.43
N GLU A 357 8.01 -18.84 -2.26
CA GLU A 357 7.72 -20.27 -2.17
C GLU A 357 6.46 -20.67 -2.94
N LYS A 358 5.42 -19.83 -2.87
CA LYS A 358 4.14 -20.12 -3.50
C LYS A 358 4.12 -19.83 -5.00
N GLU A 359 4.77 -18.75 -5.43
CA GLU A 359 4.60 -18.19 -6.77
C GLU A 359 5.89 -18.20 -7.61
N HIS A 360 6.96 -18.90 -7.19
CA HIS A 360 8.24 -18.97 -7.92
C HIS A 360 8.07 -19.31 -9.42
N TYR A 361 7.14 -20.21 -9.74
CA TYR A 361 6.84 -20.63 -11.11
C TYR A 361 6.40 -19.47 -12.03
N ILE A 362 5.84 -18.38 -11.46
CA ILE A 362 5.41 -17.20 -12.23
C ILE A 362 6.59 -16.57 -12.97
N ILE A 363 7.81 -16.61 -12.41
CA ILE A 363 9.00 -16.05 -13.07
C ILE A 363 9.24 -16.74 -14.42
N GLY A 364 9.16 -18.07 -14.45
CA GLY A 364 9.27 -18.85 -15.67
C GLY A 364 8.17 -18.53 -16.68
N GLU A 365 6.93 -18.36 -16.21
CA GLU A 365 5.79 -17.99 -17.07
C GLU A 365 5.93 -16.57 -17.65
N ILE A 366 6.41 -15.60 -16.88
CA ILE A 366 6.70 -14.24 -17.36
C ILE A 366 7.76 -14.28 -18.46
N VAL A 367 8.87 -14.99 -18.24
CA VAL A 367 9.94 -15.15 -19.25
C VAL A 367 9.40 -15.79 -20.53
N GLN A 368 8.63 -16.87 -20.37
CA GLN A 368 8.02 -17.59 -21.48
C GLN A 368 7.07 -16.70 -22.29
N SER A 369 6.25 -15.90 -21.61
CA SER A 369 5.33 -14.95 -22.22
C SER A 369 6.07 -13.86 -22.99
N VAL A 370 7.03 -13.18 -22.34
CA VAL A 370 7.80 -12.07 -22.94
C VAL A 370 8.60 -12.53 -24.17
N LEU A 371 9.32 -13.64 -24.07
CA LEU A 371 10.06 -14.20 -25.21
C LEU A 371 9.11 -14.81 -26.26
N GLY A 372 7.97 -15.31 -25.82
CA GLY A 372 6.87 -15.82 -26.65
C GLY A 372 6.21 -14.75 -27.53
N GLU A 373 6.34 -13.47 -27.18
CA GLU A 373 5.90 -12.34 -28.03
C GLU A 373 6.94 -11.92 -29.07
N PHE A 374 8.19 -12.38 -28.97
CA PHE A 374 9.25 -11.95 -29.89
C PHE A 374 9.06 -12.61 -31.25
N ASN A 375 8.97 -11.80 -32.32
CA ASN A 375 9.11 -12.32 -33.67
C ASN A 375 10.52 -12.88 -33.92
N ASN A 376 10.70 -13.63 -35.01
CA ASN A 376 11.96 -14.31 -35.33
C ASN A 376 13.15 -13.34 -35.40
N ASP A 377 12.95 -12.15 -35.98
CA ASP A 377 14.01 -11.14 -36.11
C ASP A 377 14.42 -10.56 -34.75
N LYS A 378 13.45 -10.29 -33.87
CA LYS A 378 13.68 -9.78 -32.52
C LYS A 378 14.38 -10.82 -31.65
N LEU A 379 13.97 -12.09 -31.73
CA LEU A 379 14.65 -13.19 -31.04
C LEU A 379 16.09 -13.35 -31.55
N ASN A 380 16.30 -13.29 -32.86
CA ASN A 380 17.63 -13.36 -33.44
C ASN A 380 18.54 -12.22 -32.96
N ARG A 381 18.06 -10.97 -33.00
CA ARG A 381 18.83 -9.83 -32.49
C ARG A 381 19.14 -9.97 -31.01
N PHE A 382 18.16 -10.41 -30.22
CA PHE A 382 18.37 -10.65 -28.79
C PHE A 382 19.49 -11.66 -28.52
N VAL A 383 19.52 -12.79 -29.25
CA VAL A 383 20.57 -13.80 -29.09
C VAL A 383 21.91 -13.32 -29.68
N GLU A 384 21.90 -12.65 -30.84
CA GLU A 384 23.11 -12.09 -31.46
C GLU A 384 23.75 -10.99 -30.58
N ASP A 385 22.96 -10.14 -29.94
CA ASP A 385 23.46 -9.10 -29.03
C ASP A 385 24.11 -9.69 -27.77
N LYS A 386 23.61 -10.85 -27.29
CA LYS A 386 24.11 -11.48 -26.07
C LYS A 386 25.26 -12.46 -26.28
N ALA A 387 25.24 -13.23 -27.37
CA ALA A 387 26.22 -14.29 -27.63
C ALA A 387 27.07 -14.05 -28.89
N GLY A 388 26.76 -13.04 -29.70
CA GLY A 388 27.39 -12.82 -31.01
C GLY A 388 28.90 -12.58 -30.93
N ASN A 389 29.36 -11.85 -29.92
CA ASN A 389 30.80 -11.59 -29.74
C ASN A 389 31.61 -12.86 -29.51
N ASP A 390 31.10 -13.78 -28.70
CA ASP A 390 31.77 -15.06 -28.40
C ASP A 390 31.73 -15.98 -29.62
N LEU A 391 30.62 -15.98 -30.37
CA LEU A 391 30.54 -16.69 -31.64
C LEU A 391 31.58 -16.19 -32.66
N GLN A 392 31.86 -14.88 -32.72
CA GLN A 392 32.90 -14.36 -33.63
C GLN A 392 34.31 -14.84 -33.24
N TRP A 393 34.59 -15.07 -31.96
CA TRP A 393 35.85 -15.66 -31.52
C TRP A 393 36.01 -17.09 -32.00
N ILE A 394 34.92 -17.89 -32.00
CA ILE A 394 34.94 -19.24 -32.57
C ILE A 394 35.37 -19.19 -34.04
N ARG A 395 34.88 -18.23 -34.82
CA ARG A 395 35.28 -18.06 -36.23
C ARG A 395 36.76 -17.72 -36.42
N ILE A 396 37.31 -16.84 -35.58
CA ILE A 396 38.75 -16.50 -35.63
C ILE A 396 39.57 -17.74 -35.26
N ASN A 397 39.17 -18.43 -34.20
CA ASN A 397 39.82 -19.67 -33.76
C ASN A 397 39.72 -20.77 -34.81
N GLY A 398 38.62 -20.87 -35.56
CA GLY A 398 38.46 -21.81 -36.66
C GLY A 398 39.54 -21.67 -37.74
N SER A 399 39.94 -20.43 -38.04
CA SER A 399 41.03 -20.18 -38.99
C SER A 399 42.39 -20.59 -38.42
N ILE A 400 42.63 -20.32 -37.13
CA ILE A 400 43.88 -20.67 -36.44
C ILE A 400 44.01 -22.19 -36.30
N VAL A 401 42.98 -22.85 -35.79
CA VAL A 401 42.93 -24.31 -35.61
C VAL A 401 43.01 -25.01 -36.96
N GLY A 402 42.29 -24.50 -37.98
CA GLY A 402 42.41 -25.00 -39.36
C GLY A 402 43.86 -24.97 -39.85
N GLY A 403 44.59 -23.87 -39.62
CA GLY A 403 46.01 -23.77 -39.98
C GLY A 403 46.89 -24.77 -39.23
N ILE A 404 46.69 -24.94 -37.92
CA ILE A 404 47.43 -25.94 -37.12
C ILE A 404 47.17 -27.35 -37.63
N VAL A 405 45.91 -27.69 -37.92
CA VAL A 405 45.55 -28.99 -38.49
C VAL A 405 46.17 -29.17 -39.87
N GLY A 406 46.18 -28.14 -40.72
CA GLY A 406 46.86 -28.17 -42.01
C GLY A 406 48.36 -28.42 -41.88
N LEU A 407 49.00 -27.81 -40.88
CA LEU A 407 50.41 -28.04 -40.58
C LEU A 407 50.66 -29.49 -40.15
N LEU A 408 49.86 -30.01 -39.22
CA LEU A 408 49.97 -31.39 -38.75
C LEU A 408 49.71 -32.40 -39.87
N MET A 409 48.71 -32.15 -40.71
CA MET A 409 48.42 -32.96 -41.89
C MET A 409 49.55 -32.93 -42.90
N PHE A 410 50.18 -31.77 -43.13
CA PHE A 410 51.36 -31.68 -43.98
C PHE A 410 52.51 -32.53 -43.44
N PHE A 411 52.83 -32.41 -42.15
CA PHE A 411 53.89 -33.23 -41.53
C PHE A 411 53.56 -34.73 -41.61
N PHE A 412 52.32 -35.11 -41.34
CA PHE A 412 51.89 -36.50 -41.44
C PHE A 412 52.01 -37.03 -42.87
N LEU A 413 51.52 -36.29 -43.87
CA LEU A 413 51.58 -36.70 -45.26
C LEU A 413 53.03 -36.86 -45.72
N HIS A 414 53.88 -35.86 -45.47
CA HIS A 414 55.23 -35.83 -46.00
C HIS A 414 56.22 -36.74 -45.27
N TYR A 415 56.10 -36.90 -43.95
CA TYR A 415 57.08 -37.66 -43.15
C TYR A 415 56.58 -39.03 -42.70
N VAL A 416 55.28 -39.31 -42.78
CA VAL A 416 54.72 -40.59 -42.35
C VAL A 416 54.07 -41.31 -43.53
N TYR A 417 53.14 -40.66 -44.23
CA TYR A 417 52.35 -41.31 -45.27
C TYR A 417 53.14 -41.62 -46.53
N ASP A 418 53.78 -40.62 -47.15
CA ASP A 418 54.55 -40.78 -48.38
C ASP A 418 55.74 -41.75 -48.24
N PRO A 419 56.57 -41.70 -47.18
CA PRO A 419 57.72 -42.60 -47.08
C PRO A 419 57.39 -44.01 -46.60
N TYR A 420 56.37 -44.19 -45.76
CA TYR A 420 56.10 -45.50 -45.15
C TYR A 420 54.83 -46.18 -45.65
N VAL A 421 53.77 -45.43 -45.91
CA VAL A 421 52.45 -46.01 -46.25
C VAL A 421 52.33 -46.24 -47.75
N VAL A 422 52.70 -45.25 -48.57
CA VAL A 422 52.59 -45.33 -50.03
C VAL A 422 53.38 -46.52 -50.62
N PRO A 423 54.64 -46.78 -50.24
CA PRO A 423 55.39 -47.91 -50.80
C PRO A 423 54.80 -49.27 -50.43
N ILE A 424 54.25 -49.40 -49.21
CA ILE A 424 53.57 -50.63 -48.77
C ILE A 424 52.33 -50.87 -49.62
N ILE A 425 51.51 -49.85 -49.84
CA ILE A 425 50.30 -49.96 -50.67
C ILE A 425 50.66 -50.28 -52.13
N GLN A 426 51.68 -49.63 -52.68
CA GLN A 426 52.16 -49.89 -54.03
C GLN A 426 52.77 -51.29 -54.20
N SER A 427 53.25 -51.92 -53.13
CA SER A 427 53.75 -53.30 -53.18
C SER A 427 52.64 -54.36 -53.22
N TRP A 428 51.39 -53.98 -52.95
CA TRP A 428 50.22 -54.87 -52.95
C TRP A 428 49.46 -54.89 -54.28
N PHE A 429 49.76 -53.95 -55.18
CA PHE A 429 49.23 -53.87 -56.54
C PHE A 429 50.36 -54.09 -57.55
#